data_AF-A0A368VKX4-F1
#
_entry.id   AF-A0A368VKX4-F1
#
_cell.length_a   1.000
_cell.length_b   1.000
_cell.length_c   1.000
_cell.angle_alpha   90.00
_cell.angle_beta   90.00
_cell.angle_gamma   90.00
#
_symmetry.space_group_name_H-M   'P 1'
#
loop_
_entity.id
_entity.type
_entity.pdbx_description
1 polymer ?
#
loop_
_entity_poly.entity_id
_entity_poly.type
_entity_poly.pdbx_seq_one_letter_code
_entity_poly.pdbx_strand_id
1 'polypeptide(L)'
;MSLLLTDQAWPDLVDREPLVVLPLGACEQHGPHLPVDTDTAIATAVARSAVGELAGDIDVLLAPEQPYAASGEHEGFPGTVSIGCEALQLLLVELGRSLLCWAGRLLIVNGHGGNSRTLAQAVARLRDESRDVAWWSHLPGDADAHAGRTETALMMALKPPAVHAERAKPGRTEPIGELLPELMRTSVRHVSPNGVLGDPAGASTADGERMLSVMVERLCADARSWHVTPSGRLLPCRIPSGRPEGAAAGPQG
;
A
#
# COMPACT_ATOMS: atom_id res chain seq x y z
N MET A 1 -25.67 5.34 -0.98
CA MET A 1 -24.95 6.62 -1.17
C MET A 1 -23.59 6.30 -1.77
N SER A 2 -23.01 7.15 -2.62
CA SER A 2 -21.64 6.88 -3.11
C SER A 2 -20.66 6.89 -1.93
N LEU A 3 -19.66 6.02 -1.99
CA LEU A 3 -18.56 5.97 -1.02
C LEU A 3 -17.36 6.83 -1.45
N LEU A 4 -17.42 7.44 -2.63
CA LEU A 4 -16.36 8.30 -3.14
C LEU A 4 -16.55 9.71 -2.59
N LEU A 5 -15.48 10.28 -2.04
CA LEU A 5 -15.47 11.68 -1.60
C LEU A 5 -15.74 12.63 -2.77
N THR A 6 -15.29 12.27 -3.99
CA THR A 6 -15.49 13.04 -5.22
C THR A 6 -16.95 13.16 -5.65
N ASP A 7 -17.81 12.28 -5.16
CA ASP A 7 -19.23 12.25 -5.52
C ASP A 7 -20.10 12.99 -4.49
N GLN A 8 -19.50 13.48 -3.40
CA GLN A 8 -20.22 14.20 -2.34
C GLN A 8 -20.24 15.70 -2.65
N ALA A 9 -21.35 16.37 -2.35
CA ALA A 9 -21.34 17.81 -2.14
C ALA A 9 -21.00 18.11 -0.67
N TRP A 10 -20.40 19.26 -0.37
CA TRP A 10 -20.05 19.61 1.01
C TRP A 10 -21.23 19.54 2.01
N PRO A 11 -22.50 19.82 1.65
CA PRO A 11 -23.62 19.64 2.58
C PRO A 11 -23.87 18.18 2.96
N ASP A 12 -23.48 17.21 2.12
CA ASP A 12 -23.61 15.76 2.39
C ASP A 12 -22.58 15.26 3.44
N LEU A 13 -21.65 16.14 3.84
CA LEU A 13 -20.58 15.89 4.81
C LEU A 13 -20.82 16.58 6.16
N VAL A 14 -21.83 17.44 6.27
CA VAL A 14 -22.16 18.15 7.50
C VAL A 14 -22.59 17.15 8.58
N ASP A 15 -22.13 17.36 9.81
CA ASP A 15 -22.40 16.52 10.99
C ASP A 15 -21.97 15.04 10.86
N ARG A 16 -21.18 14.71 9.83
CA ARG A 16 -20.52 13.40 9.70
C ARG A 16 -19.10 13.48 10.21
N GLU A 17 -18.60 12.35 10.69
CA GLU A 17 -17.20 12.18 11.10
C GLU A 17 -16.63 10.87 10.50
N PRO A 18 -16.58 10.76 9.16
CA PRO A 18 -16.22 9.51 8.52
C PRO A 18 -14.74 9.15 8.74
N LEU A 19 -14.43 7.86 8.62
CA LEU A 19 -13.10 7.41 8.27
C LEU A 19 -12.84 7.75 6.80
N VAL A 20 -11.89 8.64 6.53
CA VAL A 20 -11.42 8.89 5.16
C VAL A 20 -10.25 7.95 4.86
N VAL A 21 -10.35 7.19 3.77
CA VAL A 21 -9.29 6.32 3.27
C VAL A 21 -8.61 7.00 2.09
N LEU A 22 -7.31 7.29 2.21
CA LEU A 22 -6.48 7.92 1.17
C LEU A 22 -5.52 6.88 0.55
N PRO A 23 -5.71 6.52 -0.73
CA PRO A 23 -4.71 5.76 -1.47
C PRO A 23 -3.46 6.61 -1.70
N LEU A 24 -2.29 6.11 -1.30
CA LEU A 24 -0.98 6.72 -1.55
C LEU A 24 -0.14 5.73 -2.38
N GLY A 25 0.18 6.11 -3.61
CA GLY A 25 1.05 5.32 -4.49
C GLY A 25 2.38 6.02 -4.75
N ALA A 26 2.88 5.83 -5.97
CA ALA A 26 4.01 6.51 -6.54
C ALA A 26 3.95 6.43 -8.08
N CYS A 27 4.73 7.28 -8.75
CA CYS A 27 4.91 7.28 -10.20
C CYS A 27 6.36 6.91 -10.50
N GLU A 28 6.61 5.63 -10.74
CA GLU A 28 7.96 5.09 -10.86
C GLU A 28 8.03 3.88 -11.78
N GLN A 29 9.21 3.66 -12.36
CA GLN A 29 9.49 2.48 -13.18
C GLN A 29 9.11 1.18 -12.44
N HIS A 30 8.51 0.21 -13.13
CA HIS A 30 8.24 -1.12 -12.61
C HIS A 30 8.72 -2.19 -13.60
N GLY A 31 10.00 -2.12 -13.92
CA GLY A 31 10.60 -2.93 -14.97
C GLY A 31 10.09 -2.56 -16.36
N PRO A 32 10.44 -3.36 -17.37
CA PRO A 32 10.03 -3.12 -18.75
C PRO A 32 8.57 -3.55 -19.03
N HIS A 33 7.91 -4.25 -18.10
CA HIS A 33 6.62 -4.90 -18.33
C HIS A 33 5.42 -4.29 -17.61
N LEU A 34 5.60 -3.52 -16.55
CA LEU A 34 4.51 -2.89 -15.81
C LEU A 34 4.46 -1.37 -16.03
N PRO A 35 3.26 -0.76 -15.94
CA PRO A 35 3.12 0.68 -16.07
C PRO A 35 3.65 1.41 -14.82
N VAL A 36 3.98 2.69 -14.99
CA VAL A 36 4.58 3.52 -13.92
C VAL A 36 3.63 3.86 -12.77
N ASP A 37 2.34 3.55 -12.92
CA ASP A 37 1.30 3.78 -11.90
C ASP A 37 0.97 2.51 -11.09
N THR A 38 1.82 1.48 -11.14
CA THR A 38 1.59 0.18 -10.49
C THR A 38 1.26 0.33 -9.00
N ASP A 39 2.06 1.10 -8.25
CA ASP A 39 1.83 1.39 -6.83
C ASP A 39 0.47 2.03 -6.57
N THR A 40 0.13 3.05 -7.37
CA THR A 40 -1.14 3.77 -7.27
C THR A 40 -2.31 2.87 -7.61
N ALA A 41 -2.20 2.06 -8.66
CA ALA A 41 -3.23 1.14 -9.10
C ALA A 41 -3.55 0.10 -8.02
N ILE A 42 -2.52 -0.49 -7.42
CA ILE A 42 -2.66 -1.48 -6.35
C ILE A 42 -3.26 -0.84 -5.10
N ALA A 43 -2.69 0.27 -4.61
CA ALA A 43 -3.18 0.96 -3.42
C ALA A 43 -4.65 1.39 -3.57
N THR A 44 -5.02 1.92 -4.75
CA THR A 44 -6.39 2.35 -5.04
C THR A 44 -7.35 1.16 -5.09
N ALA A 45 -6.96 0.04 -5.70
CA ALA A 45 -7.80 -1.15 -5.76
C ALA A 45 -8.07 -1.73 -4.37
N VAL A 46 -7.01 -1.87 -3.55
CA VAL A 46 -7.12 -2.34 -2.16
C VAL A 46 -8.02 -1.41 -1.33
N ALA A 47 -7.77 -0.10 -1.38
CA ALA A 47 -8.55 0.88 -0.64
C ALA A 47 -10.01 0.91 -1.06
N ARG A 48 -10.30 0.89 -2.37
CA ARG A 48 -11.67 0.92 -2.90
C ARG A 48 -12.47 -0.30 -2.48
N SER A 49 -11.89 -1.50 -2.61
CA SER A 49 -12.54 -2.74 -2.19
C SER A 49 -12.78 -2.76 -0.68
N ALA A 50 -11.78 -2.35 0.12
CA ALA A 50 -11.90 -2.29 1.57
C ALA A 50 -12.97 -1.30 2.04
N VAL A 51 -13.06 -0.11 1.42
CA VAL A 51 -14.12 0.87 1.70
C VAL A 51 -15.51 0.27 1.43
N GLY A 52 -15.67 -0.50 0.35
CA GLY A 52 -16.91 -1.21 0.05
C GLY A 52 -17.32 -2.21 1.15
N GLU A 53 -16.36 -2.94 1.71
CA GLU A 53 -16.63 -3.89 2.80
C GLU A 53 -16.84 -3.23 4.17
N LEU A 54 -16.17 -2.10 4.43
CA LEU A 54 -16.27 -1.37 5.70
C LEU A 54 -17.56 -0.56 5.84
N ALA A 55 -18.18 -0.15 4.73
CA ALA A 55 -19.35 0.71 4.71
C ALA A 55 -20.60 0.15 5.42
N GLY A 56 -20.65 -1.15 5.70
CA GLY A 56 -21.70 -1.76 6.52
C GLY A 56 -21.58 -1.48 8.02
N ASP A 57 -20.36 -1.19 8.49
CA ASP A 57 -20.01 -1.11 9.91
C ASP A 57 -19.50 0.28 10.33
N ILE A 58 -18.89 1.02 9.39
CA ILE A 58 -18.16 2.27 9.63
C ILE A 58 -18.63 3.31 8.60
N ASP A 59 -18.91 4.55 9.04
CA ASP A 59 -19.04 5.66 8.10
C ASP A 59 -17.68 5.92 7.44
N VAL A 60 -17.55 5.60 6.15
CA VAL A 60 -16.27 5.58 5.45
C VAL A 60 -16.38 6.22 4.08
N LEU A 61 -15.36 6.98 3.69
CA LEU A 61 -15.23 7.59 2.37
C LEU A 61 -13.86 7.31 1.76
N LEU A 62 -13.83 7.05 0.46
CA LEU A 62 -12.60 6.95 -0.32
C LEU A 62 -12.23 8.34 -0.87
N ALA A 63 -11.07 8.85 -0.48
CA ALA A 63 -10.49 10.06 -1.06
C ALA A 63 -9.88 9.78 -2.46
N PRO A 64 -9.69 10.82 -3.30
CA PRO A 64 -8.87 10.71 -4.50
C PRO A 64 -7.48 10.18 -4.17
N GLU A 65 -6.89 9.37 -5.05
CA GLU A 65 -5.55 8.88 -4.89
C GLU A 65 -4.49 10.00 -4.95
N GLN A 66 -3.39 9.82 -4.21
CA GLN A 66 -2.18 10.62 -4.33
C GLN A 66 -1.14 9.82 -5.15
N PRO A 67 -0.96 10.12 -6.44
CA PRO A 67 -0.12 9.31 -7.33
C PRO A 67 1.37 9.70 -7.32
N TYR A 68 1.72 10.88 -6.81
CA TYR A 68 3.11 11.35 -6.76
C TYR A 68 3.65 11.29 -5.34
N ALA A 69 4.83 10.69 -5.18
CA ALA A 69 5.45 10.45 -3.88
C ALA A 69 7.00 10.49 -3.94
N ALA A 70 7.64 9.90 -2.92
CA ALA A 70 9.09 9.86 -2.81
C ALA A 70 9.62 8.55 -3.39
N SER A 71 10.22 8.64 -4.58
CA SER A 71 10.68 7.53 -5.45
C SER A 71 12.05 7.87 -6.05
N GLY A 72 12.87 8.64 -5.33
CA GLY A 72 14.16 9.14 -5.80
C GLY A 72 15.14 8.01 -6.12
N GLU A 73 15.00 6.86 -5.47
CA GLU A 73 15.77 5.64 -5.71
C GLU A 73 15.54 5.06 -7.12
N HIS A 74 14.41 5.41 -7.78
CA HIS A 74 14.08 5.03 -9.16
C HIS A 74 14.52 6.08 -10.19
N GLU A 75 15.24 7.13 -9.79
CA GLU A 75 15.78 8.14 -10.71
C GLU A 75 16.69 7.53 -11.78
N GLY A 76 16.65 8.11 -12.98
CA GLY A 76 17.38 7.65 -14.15
C GLY A 76 16.62 6.65 -15.03
N PHE A 77 15.45 6.18 -14.61
CA PHE A 77 14.50 5.51 -15.49
C PHE A 77 13.45 6.51 -16.03
N PRO A 78 13.25 6.59 -17.35
CA PRO A 78 12.22 7.44 -17.94
C PRO A 78 10.82 7.07 -17.45
N GLY A 79 10.00 8.07 -17.12
CA GLY A 79 8.64 7.91 -16.60
C GLY A 79 8.53 8.06 -15.08
N THR A 80 9.61 7.87 -14.33
CA THR A 80 9.64 8.13 -12.88
C THR A 80 9.49 9.63 -12.61
N VAL A 81 8.55 9.99 -11.73
CA VAL A 81 8.31 11.36 -11.27
C VAL A 81 8.23 11.36 -9.74
N SER A 82 9.27 11.89 -9.10
CA SER A 82 9.32 12.00 -7.64
C SER A 82 9.28 13.45 -7.16
N ILE A 83 8.52 13.68 -6.08
CA ILE A 83 8.49 14.96 -5.36
C ILE A 83 9.50 15.02 -4.20
N GLY A 84 10.15 13.90 -3.87
CA GLY A 84 11.09 13.78 -2.75
C GLY A 84 10.40 13.71 -1.38
N CYS A 85 11.16 13.25 -0.37
CA CYS A 85 10.64 12.99 0.97
C CYS A 85 10.16 14.25 1.69
N GLU A 86 10.85 15.38 1.54
CA GLU A 86 10.48 16.64 2.22
C GLU A 86 9.13 17.16 1.73
N ALA A 87 8.92 17.19 0.41
CA ALA A 87 7.64 17.63 -0.17
C ALA A 87 6.52 16.65 0.16
N LEU A 88 6.78 15.33 0.12
CA LEU A 88 5.80 14.33 0.51
C LEU A 88 5.40 14.47 1.99
N GLN A 89 6.36 14.68 2.89
CA GLN A 89 6.06 14.87 4.31
C GLN A 89 5.17 16.09 4.54
N LEU A 90 5.52 17.23 3.91
CA LEU A 90 4.72 18.45 3.98
C LEU A 90 3.31 18.21 3.45
N LEU A 91 3.19 17.60 2.27
CA LEU A 91 1.91 17.28 1.64
C LEU A 91 1.02 16.41 2.56
N LEU A 92 1.55 15.32 3.09
CA LEU A 92 0.78 14.40 3.94
C LEU A 92 0.34 15.06 5.25
N VAL A 93 1.19 15.91 5.84
CA VAL A 93 0.83 16.69 7.04
C VAL A 93 -0.29 17.67 6.73
N GLU A 94 -0.20 18.41 5.62
CA GLU A 94 -1.23 19.39 5.27
C GLU A 94 -2.56 18.73 4.85
N LEU A 95 -2.50 17.61 4.11
CA LEU A 95 -3.68 16.80 3.80
C LEU A 95 -4.33 16.27 5.07
N GLY A 96 -3.54 15.68 5.97
CA GLY A 96 -4.04 15.17 7.25
C GLY A 96 -4.65 16.25 8.11
N ARG A 97 -4.01 17.42 8.19
CA ARG A 97 -4.55 18.57 8.93
C ARG A 97 -5.89 19.04 8.37
N SER A 98 -5.99 19.15 7.04
CA SER A 98 -7.20 19.62 6.37
C SER A 98 -8.34 18.62 6.42
N LEU A 99 -8.08 17.33 6.17
CA LEU A 99 -9.11 16.28 6.20
C LEU A 99 -9.66 16.10 7.62
N LEU A 100 -8.79 16.09 8.63
CA LEU A 100 -9.17 15.88 10.03
C LEU A 100 -9.71 17.17 10.71
N CYS A 101 -10.03 18.20 9.93
CA CYS A 101 -10.88 19.30 10.40
C CYS A 101 -12.39 18.94 10.36
N TRP A 102 -12.76 17.91 9.60
CA TRP A 102 -14.16 17.49 9.41
C TRP A 102 -14.33 15.97 9.42
N ALA A 103 -13.31 15.19 9.02
CA ALA A 103 -13.33 13.74 9.12
C ALA A 103 -12.97 13.28 10.54
N GLY A 104 -13.56 12.18 10.99
CA GLY A 104 -13.27 11.60 12.30
C GLY A 104 -11.93 10.88 12.35
N ARG A 105 -11.54 10.23 11.23
CA ARG A 105 -10.28 9.48 11.10
C ARG A 105 -9.70 9.55 9.70
N LEU A 106 -8.39 9.34 9.60
CA LEU A 106 -7.68 9.20 8.33
C LEU A 106 -6.88 7.89 8.30
N LEU A 107 -7.10 7.09 7.26
CA LEU A 107 -6.29 5.92 6.94
C LEU A 107 -5.58 6.11 5.60
N ILE A 108 -4.25 6.09 5.63
CA ILE A 108 -3.43 6.14 4.41
C ILE A 108 -3.07 4.71 3.99
N VAL A 109 -3.51 4.28 2.81
CA VAL A 109 -3.18 2.97 2.22
C VAL A 109 -2.00 3.14 1.27
N ASN A 110 -0.82 2.70 1.70
CA ASN A 110 0.43 2.91 1.01
C ASN A 110 0.83 1.73 0.10
N GLY A 111 0.97 2.03 -1.19
CA GLY A 111 1.41 1.08 -2.23
C GLY A 111 2.93 0.98 -2.38
N HIS A 112 3.67 2.07 -2.14
CA HIS A 112 5.09 2.16 -2.47
C HIS A 112 6.01 2.03 -1.24
N GLY A 113 7.04 1.19 -1.31
CA GLY A 113 7.95 0.91 -0.19
C GLY A 113 8.72 2.14 0.32
N GLY A 114 9.28 2.96 -0.57
CA GLY A 114 10.08 4.14 -0.26
C GLY A 114 9.34 5.20 0.56
N ASN A 115 8.01 5.22 0.50
CA ASN A 115 7.18 6.12 1.29
C ASN A 115 7.22 5.82 2.80
N SER A 116 7.54 4.59 3.22
CA SER A 116 7.28 4.10 4.58
C SER A 116 7.90 4.97 5.68
N ARG A 117 9.14 5.44 5.49
CA ARG A 117 9.83 6.28 6.48
C ARG A 117 9.18 7.66 6.57
N THR A 118 8.95 8.30 5.43
CA THR A 118 8.34 9.63 5.33
C THR A 118 6.92 9.62 5.86
N LEU A 119 6.16 8.58 5.54
CA LEU A 119 4.81 8.35 6.01
C LEU A 119 4.77 8.17 7.54
N ALA A 120 5.67 7.37 8.11
CA ALA A 120 5.78 7.23 9.56
C ALA A 120 6.08 8.56 10.26
N GLN A 121 6.94 9.41 9.67
CA GLN A 121 7.24 10.74 10.21
C GLN A 121 6.04 11.70 10.12
N ALA A 122 5.34 11.73 8.98
CA ALA A 122 4.16 12.56 8.79
C ALA A 122 3.02 12.16 9.73
N VAL A 123 2.74 10.86 9.83
CA VAL A 123 1.68 10.33 10.69
C VAL A 123 2.02 10.53 12.17
N ALA A 124 3.26 10.29 12.60
CA ALA A 124 3.67 10.57 13.98
C ALA A 124 3.42 12.05 14.35
N ARG A 125 3.80 12.99 13.48
CA ARG A 125 3.53 14.41 13.69
C ARG A 125 2.05 14.74 13.83
N LEU A 126 1.21 14.20 12.95
CA LEU A 126 -0.24 14.41 13.02
C LEU A 126 -0.83 13.83 14.31
N ARG A 127 -0.31 12.70 14.79
CA ARG A 127 -0.73 12.09 16.06
C ARG A 127 -0.25 12.91 17.27
N ASP A 128 0.95 13.49 17.21
CA ASP A 128 1.42 14.45 18.24
C ASP A 128 0.53 15.70 18.29
N GLU A 129 -0.08 16.07 17.15
CA GLU A 129 -1.12 17.10 17.05
C GLU A 129 -2.51 16.60 17.51
N SER A 130 -2.59 15.46 18.19
CA SER A 130 -3.82 14.82 18.70
C SER A 130 -4.84 14.44 17.62
N ARG A 131 -4.39 14.15 16.39
CA ARG A 131 -5.25 13.74 15.28
C ARG A 131 -5.30 12.21 15.16
N ASP A 132 -6.47 11.67 14.86
CA ASP A 132 -6.66 10.23 14.71
C ASP A 132 -6.35 9.78 13.27
N VAL A 133 -5.08 9.46 13.04
CA VAL A 133 -4.55 9.02 11.75
C VAL A 133 -3.71 7.76 11.90
N ALA A 134 -3.80 6.90 10.89
CA ALA A 134 -2.99 5.70 10.74
C ALA A 134 -2.60 5.46 9.27
N TRP A 135 -1.62 4.60 9.05
CA TRP A 135 -1.25 4.12 7.72
C TRP A 135 -1.13 2.61 7.68
N TRP A 136 -1.36 2.04 6.50
CA TRP A 136 -1.31 0.61 6.24
C TRP A 136 -0.52 0.32 4.96
N SER A 137 0.19 -0.79 4.92
CA SER A 137 0.85 -1.29 3.72
C SER A 137 0.98 -2.81 3.81
N HIS A 138 0.70 -3.48 2.70
CA HIS A 138 0.69 -4.94 2.65
C HIS A 138 2.06 -5.57 2.49
N LEU A 139 3.10 -4.83 2.05
CA LEU A 139 4.41 -5.37 1.63
C LEU A 139 4.79 -6.64 2.41
N PRO A 140 4.54 -7.84 1.83
CA PRO A 140 4.73 -9.09 2.54
C PRO A 140 6.21 -9.27 2.87
N GLY A 141 6.51 -9.84 4.03
CA GLY A 141 7.91 -10.12 4.41
C GLY A 141 8.66 -11.06 3.45
N ASP A 142 7.93 -11.87 2.67
CA ASP A 142 8.46 -12.86 1.73
C ASP A 142 8.16 -12.52 0.25
N ALA A 143 7.61 -11.34 -0.06
CA ALA A 143 7.38 -10.93 -1.44
C ALA A 143 8.67 -10.42 -2.09
N ASP A 144 8.71 -10.44 -3.42
CA ASP A 144 9.73 -9.69 -4.14
C ASP A 144 9.64 -8.19 -3.86
N ALA A 145 10.77 -7.52 -4.01
CA ALA A 145 10.93 -6.15 -3.56
C ALA A 145 10.36 -5.12 -4.54
N HIS A 146 10.46 -5.39 -5.85
CA HIS A 146 10.03 -4.46 -6.89
C HIS A 146 9.83 -5.12 -8.24
N ALA A 147 8.68 -4.89 -8.88
CA ALA A 147 8.28 -5.37 -10.20
C ALA A 147 8.41 -6.88 -10.42
N GLY A 148 8.38 -7.67 -9.33
CA GLY A 148 8.43 -9.12 -9.40
C GLY A 148 7.05 -9.74 -9.57
N ARG A 149 6.92 -11.01 -9.18
CA ARG A 149 5.71 -11.83 -9.30
C ARG A 149 4.51 -11.20 -8.61
N THR A 150 4.68 -10.62 -7.41
CA THR A 150 3.53 -10.11 -6.65
C THR A 150 2.84 -8.95 -7.37
N GLU A 151 3.59 -7.91 -7.70
CA GLU A 151 3.05 -6.75 -8.42
C GLU A 151 2.61 -7.11 -9.83
N THR A 152 3.35 -7.99 -10.51
CA THR A 152 2.96 -8.46 -11.84
C THR A 152 1.61 -9.20 -11.79
N ALA A 153 1.41 -10.11 -10.84
CA ALA A 153 0.15 -10.83 -10.69
C ALA A 153 -1.01 -9.88 -10.38
N LEU A 154 -0.81 -8.93 -9.45
CA LEU A 154 -1.80 -7.91 -9.13
C LEU A 154 -2.15 -7.06 -10.36
N MET A 155 -1.17 -6.60 -11.12
CA MET A 155 -1.41 -5.81 -12.33
C MET A 155 -2.08 -6.61 -13.45
N MET A 156 -1.83 -7.92 -13.54
CA MET A 156 -2.56 -8.81 -14.46
C MET A 156 -4.04 -8.96 -14.10
N ALA A 157 -4.41 -8.78 -12.82
CA ALA A 157 -5.79 -8.77 -12.38
C ALA A 157 -6.44 -7.37 -12.53
N LEU A 158 -5.70 -6.31 -12.21
CA LEU A 158 -6.24 -4.95 -12.15
C LEU A 158 -6.26 -4.24 -13.50
N LYS A 159 -5.18 -4.36 -14.28
CA LYS A 159 -5.00 -3.67 -15.57
C LYS A 159 -4.33 -4.57 -16.63
N PRO A 160 -4.88 -5.76 -16.96
CA PRO A 160 -4.24 -6.69 -17.89
C PRO A 160 -3.76 -6.09 -19.22
N PRO A 161 -4.52 -5.18 -19.90
CA PRO A 161 -4.05 -4.56 -21.14
C PRO A 161 -2.80 -3.67 -20.99
N ALA A 162 -2.47 -3.21 -19.78
CA ALA A 162 -1.30 -2.39 -19.49
C ALA A 162 -0.06 -3.23 -19.14
N VAL A 163 -0.21 -4.55 -18.96
CA VAL A 163 0.91 -5.46 -18.65
C VAL A 163 1.52 -5.97 -19.95
N HIS A 164 2.76 -5.56 -20.21
CA HIS A 164 3.56 -6.03 -21.33
C HIS A 164 4.32 -7.31 -20.96
N ALA A 165 3.57 -8.41 -20.75
CA ALA A 165 4.11 -9.68 -20.27
C ALA A 165 5.28 -10.22 -21.11
N GLU A 166 5.32 -9.91 -22.41
CA GLU A 166 6.42 -10.29 -23.31
C GLU A 166 7.76 -9.63 -22.96
N ARG A 167 7.74 -8.55 -22.19
CA ARG A 167 8.92 -7.80 -21.76
C ARG A 167 9.42 -8.24 -20.39
N ALA A 168 8.63 -9.02 -19.65
CA ALA A 168 8.93 -9.41 -18.29
C ALA A 168 10.24 -10.21 -18.23
N LYS A 169 11.17 -9.77 -17.38
CA LYS A 169 12.46 -10.41 -17.16
C LYS A 169 12.83 -10.31 -15.68
N PRO A 170 13.47 -11.34 -15.10
CA PRO A 170 14.00 -11.23 -13.75
C PRO A 170 15.07 -10.14 -13.69
N GLY A 171 15.17 -9.49 -12.53
CA GLY A 171 16.27 -8.60 -12.20
C GLY A 171 17.13 -9.20 -11.09
N ARG A 172 17.37 -8.44 -10.02
CA ARG A 172 18.03 -8.93 -8.81
C ARG A 172 17.02 -9.60 -7.90
N THR A 173 17.30 -10.81 -7.43
CA THR A 173 16.35 -11.63 -6.65
C THR A 173 16.80 -11.85 -5.21
N GLU A 174 17.93 -11.28 -4.82
CA GLU A 174 18.40 -11.32 -3.44
C GLU A 174 17.40 -10.59 -2.52
N PRO A 175 17.27 -11.02 -1.25
CA PRO A 175 16.38 -10.34 -0.30
C PRO A 175 16.65 -8.85 -0.22
N ILE A 176 15.60 -8.03 -0.13
CA ILE A 176 15.75 -6.57 -0.13
C ILE A 176 16.68 -6.07 0.98
N GLY A 177 16.72 -6.75 2.13
CA GLY A 177 17.62 -6.41 3.23
C GLY A 177 19.11 -6.51 2.87
N GLU A 178 19.46 -7.40 1.94
CA GLU A 178 20.83 -7.55 1.43
C GLU A 178 21.16 -6.50 0.36
N LEU A 179 20.16 -6.06 -0.42
CA LEU A 179 20.31 -5.05 -1.46
C LEU A 179 20.25 -3.61 -0.91
N LEU A 180 19.58 -3.41 0.24
CA LEU A 180 19.30 -2.10 0.82
C LEU A 180 20.55 -1.23 1.04
N PRO A 181 21.69 -1.76 1.56
CA PRO A 181 22.90 -0.95 1.72
C PRO A 181 23.44 -0.38 0.40
N GLU A 182 23.34 -1.15 -0.69
CA GLU A 182 23.78 -0.72 -2.01
C GLU A 182 22.78 0.27 -2.63
N LEU A 183 21.48 -0.01 -2.53
CA LEU A 183 20.40 0.88 -3.00
C LEU A 183 20.49 2.26 -2.36
N MET A 184 20.68 2.32 -1.04
CA MET A 184 20.79 3.58 -0.28
C MET A 184 22.02 4.42 -0.68
N ARG A 185 23.09 3.78 -1.17
CA ARG A 185 24.32 4.47 -1.61
C ARG A 185 24.27 4.87 -3.08
N THR A 186 23.41 4.23 -3.87
CA THR A 186 23.39 4.35 -5.33
C THR A 186 21.98 4.63 -5.84
N SER A 187 21.37 3.70 -6.58
CA SER A 187 20.00 3.75 -7.08
C SER A 187 19.56 2.36 -7.54
N VAL A 188 18.26 2.18 -7.77
CA VAL A 188 17.71 0.96 -8.35
C VAL A 188 18.36 0.67 -9.71
N ARG A 189 18.64 1.70 -10.51
CA ARG A 189 19.25 1.54 -11.84
C ARG A 189 20.66 0.97 -11.78
N HIS A 190 21.40 1.27 -10.72
CA HIS A 190 22.74 0.74 -10.51
C HIS A 190 22.68 -0.73 -10.09
N VAL A 191 21.82 -1.04 -9.11
CA VAL A 191 21.67 -2.39 -8.54
C VAL A 191 21.04 -3.36 -9.53
N SER A 192 20.03 -2.89 -10.27
CA SER A 192 19.28 -3.64 -11.27
C SER A 192 19.01 -2.78 -12.52
N PRO A 193 19.82 -2.93 -13.58
CA PRO A 193 19.72 -2.10 -14.78
C PRO A 193 18.39 -2.19 -15.53
N ASN A 194 17.63 -3.26 -15.36
CA ASN A 194 16.28 -3.40 -15.93
C ASN A 194 15.18 -2.88 -15.01
N GLY A 195 15.53 -2.44 -13.80
CA GLY A 195 14.61 -1.87 -12.81
C GLY A 195 13.91 -2.88 -11.92
N VAL A 196 14.00 -4.19 -12.20
CA VAL A 196 13.29 -5.23 -11.45
C VAL A 196 14.13 -5.68 -10.24
N LEU A 197 13.54 -5.74 -9.05
CA LEU A 197 14.12 -6.35 -7.85
C LEU A 197 13.26 -7.55 -7.43
N GLY A 198 13.26 -8.56 -8.29
CA GLY A 198 12.47 -9.78 -8.16
C GLY A 198 12.47 -10.60 -9.45
N ASP A 199 11.58 -11.57 -9.50
CA ASP A 199 11.32 -12.36 -10.70
C ASP A 199 9.81 -12.37 -11.01
N PRO A 200 9.36 -11.75 -12.12
CA PRO A 200 7.95 -11.74 -12.52
C PRO A 200 7.44 -13.12 -13.00
N ALA A 201 8.32 -14.11 -13.18
CA ALA A 201 7.93 -15.43 -13.66
C ALA A 201 6.88 -16.11 -12.75
N GLY A 202 5.92 -16.78 -13.38
CA GLY A 202 4.84 -17.47 -12.67
C GLY A 202 3.76 -16.56 -12.10
N ALA A 203 3.77 -15.25 -12.40
CA ALA A 203 2.63 -14.37 -12.17
C ALA A 203 1.41 -14.81 -12.99
N SER A 204 0.23 -14.73 -12.38
CA SER A 204 -1.03 -15.06 -13.03
C SER A 204 -2.14 -14.15 -12.52
N THR A 205 -3.18 -13.93 -13.35
CA THR A 205 -4.37 -13.18 -12.96
C THR A 205 -5.04 -13.78 -11.72
N ALA A 206 -5.16 -15.11 -11.64
CA ALA A 206 -5.75 -15.80 -10.51
C ALA A 206 -4.95 -15.58 -9.20
N ASP A 207 -3.62 -15.55 -9.27
CA ASP A 207 -2.79 -15.19 -8.12
C ASP A 207 -3.03 -13.74 -7.69
N GLY A 208 -3.14 -12.81 -8.64
CA GLY A 208 -3.42 -11.40 -8.39
C GLY A 208 -4.77 -11.19 -7.69
N GLU A 209 -5.83 -11.81 -8.18
CA GLU A 209 -7.17 -11.77 -7.58
C GLU A 209 -7.16 -12.30 -6.14
N ARG A 210 -6.49 -13.45 -5.92
CA ARG A 210 -6.34 -14.04 -4.58
C ARG A 210 -5.54 -13.13 -3.64
N MET A 211 -4.43 -12.57 -4.11
CA MET A 211 -3.62 -11.63 -3.32
C MET A 211 -4.41 -10.38 -2.95
N LEU A 212 -5.17 -9.83 -3.89
CA LEU A 212 -6.02 -8.67 -3.66
C LEU A 212 -7.10 -8.96 -2.60
N SER A 213 -7.77 -10.11 -2.67
CA SER A 213 -8.76 -10.52 -1.65
C SER A 213 -8.13 -10.55 -0.25
N VAL A 214 -6.96 -11.18 -0.13
CA VAL A 214 -6.24 -11.28 1.15
C VAL A 214 -5.81 -9.89 1.66
N MET A 215 -5.36 -9.00 0.76
CA MET A 215 -5.01 -7.61 1.11
C MET A 215 -6.22 -6.86 1.67
N VAL A 216 -7.37 -6.99 1.03
CA VAL A 216 -8.63 -6.34 1.41
C VAL A 216 -9.12 -6.86 2.76
N GLU A 217 -9.21 -8.18 2.93
CA GLU A 217 -9.63 -8.82 4.18
C GLU A 217 -8.76 -8.35 5.38
N ARG A 218 -7.43 -8.29 5.18
CA ARG A 218 -6.50 -7.81 6.19
C ARG A 218 -6.69 -6.33 6.50
N LEU A 219 -6.73 -5.48 5.47
CA LEU A 219 -6.96 -4.04 5.66
C LEU A 219 -8.27 -3.78 6.42
N CYS A 220 -9.36 -4.48 6.07
CA CYS A 220 -10.64 -4.35 6.76
C CYS A 220 -10.56 -4.81 8.21
N ALA A 221 -9.91 -5.94 8.51
CA ALA A 221 -9.72 -6.42 9.89
C ALA A 221 -8.90 -5.42 10.72
N ASP A 222 -7.82 -4.90 10.15
CA ASP A 222 -6.91 -3.96 10.81
C ASP A 222 -7.61 -2.61 11.06
N ALA A 223 -8.35 -2.10 10.06
CA ALA A 223 -9.12 -0.86 10.16
C ALA A 223 -10.25 -0.95 11.20
N ARG A 224 -10.96 -2.09 11.29
CA ARG A 224 -11.96 -2.31 12.35
C ARG A 224 -11.34 -2.34 13.74
N SER A 225 -10.15 -2.94 13.87
CA SER A 225 -9.47 -3.04 15.17
C SER A 225 -8.81 -1.72 15.59
N TRP A 226 -8.39 -0.91 14.63
CA TRP A 226 -7.72 0.39 14.78
C TRP A 226 -6.55 0.38 15.78
N HIS A 227 -5.76 -0.71 15.82
CA HIS A 227 -4.57 -0.79 16.67
C HIS A 227 -3.37 -0.13 15.98
N VAL A 228 -3.09 1.11 16.37
CA VAL A 228 -2.05 1.94 15.74
C VAL A 228 -0.74 1.91 16.56
N THR A 229 0.39 1.66 15.91
CA THR A 229 1.72 1.74 16.55
C THR A 229 2.13 3.19 16.85
N PRO A 230 3.20 3.42 17.65
CA PRO A 230 3.78 4.76 17.81
C PRO A 230 4.21 5.40 16.48
N SER A 231 4.63 4.60 15.50
CA SER A 231 4.97 5.06 14.14
C SER A 231 3.76 5.28 13.23
N GLY A 232 2.53 5.15 13.77
CA GLY A 232 1.31 5.38 13.03
C GLY A 232 0.84 4.21 12.17
N ARG A 233 1.50 3.06 12.20
CA ARG A 233 1.14 1.90 11.37
C ARG A 233 -0.02 1.13 12.01
N LEU A 234 -1.00 0.72 11.21
CA LEU A 234 -2.00 -0.27 11.64
C LEU A 234 -1.35 -1.64 11.80
N LEU A 235 -1.57 -2.27 12.95
CA LEU A 235 -1.11 -3.61 13.23
C LEU A 235 -2.10 -4.67 12.74
N PRO A 236 -1.61 -5.86 12.35
CA PRO A 236 -2.47 -7.00 12.07
C PRO A 236 -3.39 -7.29 13.26
N CYS A 237 -4.69 -7.34 13.02
CA CYS A 237 -5.66 -7.81 14.00
C CYS A 237 -5.27 -9.24 14.41
N ARG A 238 -5.04 -9.46 15.71
CA ARG A 238 -4.75 -10.80 16.23
C ARG A 238 -6.02 -11.64 16.16
N ILE A 239 -6.21 -12.37 15.06
CA ILE A 239 -7.23 -13.42 15.02
C ILE A 239 -6.75 -14.55 15.97
N PRO A 240 -7.50 -14.92 17.02
CA PRO A 240 -7.15 -16.08 17.82
C PRO A 240 -7.09 -17.29 16.90
N SER A 241 -5.94 -17.95 16.81
CA SER A 241 -5.77 -19.15 16.00
C SER A 241 -6.64 -20.27 16.58
N GLY A 242 -7.87 -20.40 16.09
CA GLY A 242 -8.75 -21.52 16.38
C GLY A 242 -8.27 -22.77 15.66
N ARG A 243 -7.29 -23.47 16.21
CA ARG A 243 -7.13 -24.91 16.03
C ARG A 243 -7.00 -25.56 17.42
N PRO A 244 -7.91 -26.46 17.81
CA PRO A 244 -7.65 -27.30 18.96
C PRO A 244 -6.45 -28.19 18.61
N GLU A 245 -5.39 -28.12 19.40
CA GLU A 245 -4.31 -29.11 19.35
C GLU A 245 -4.93 -30.48 19.58
N GLY A 246 -4.84 -31.32 18.53
CA GLY A 246 -5.37 -32.66 18.52
C GLY A 246 -4.73 -33.51 19.60
N ALA A 247 -5.58 -34.37 20.19
CA ALA A 247 -5.24 -35.43 21.11
C ALA A 247 -3.96 -36.19 20.71
N ALA A 248 -2.97 -36.18 21.58
CA ALA A 248 -1.89 -37.16 21.53
C ALA A 248 -2.43 -38.49 22.08
N ALA A 249 -2.55 -39.46 21.18
CA ALA A 249 -2.70 -40.87 21.48
C ALA A 249 -1.54 -41.35 22.38
N GLY A 250 -1.87 -42.24 23.33
CA GLY A 250 -0.99 -42.66 24.42
C GLY A 250 0.14 -43.61 24.04
N PRO A 251 0.94 -44.06 25.04
CA PRO A 251 1.91 -45.12 24.83
C PRO A 251 1.26 -46.50 24.98
N GLN A 252 1.63 -47.37 24.03
CA GLN A 252 1.41 -48.80 24.04
C GLN A 252 2.10 -49.45 25.25
N GLY A 253 1.40 -50.37 25.89
CA GLY A 253 1.98 -51.42 26.74
C GLY A 253 1.89 -52.76 26.01
#